data_AF-A0A9E7CKL8-F1
#
_entry.id   AF-A0A9E7CKL8-F1
#
_cell.length_a   1.000
_cell.length_b   1.000
_cell.length_c   1.000
_cell.angle_alpha   90.00
_cell.angle_beta   90.00
_cell.angle_gamma   90.00
#
_symmetry.space_group_name_H-M   'P 1'
#
loop_
_entity.id
_entity.type
_entity.pdbx_description
1 polymer ?
#
loop_
_entity_poly.entity_id
_entity_poly.type
_entity_poly.pdbx_seq_one_letter_code
_entity_poly.pdbx_strand_id
1 'polypeptide(L)'
;MWSLAVEEQFYLLWPPFLWCLYRLLGVRQKTKPVLLWVGGLIVLSFMGYAFFQETHAKLVFYMMPFRLWELGIGAFLARMMMDKRLSQTAMALFEKPLFGFDLFAPLMFWGSFLFLLVSLFFLGTATPGFPTLSAVPVFSAGILLVFTGKDARKHGVKQVLSFSFLVKLGRISYPLYLFHWPFICFYKMVQGATISLVGGGVIFGAATLLSYGVYVWVESPIRRRPTGLWVWALVGIFMAVGAAGWLVYKEAIPSWVSVKIPQMKAIEGAMKDWDYPSKNAKKINYLGETFYQIGKKMPTIMVVGDSTAEQYGPRIDRLVSFAPGTPTVMMATWGGGFPLPGVGRDKRERAFFGKVFDFIEKNKIKTVVLSAQWLGYLSGNCQHFYKKAGFLKAVY
;
A
#
# COMPACT_ATOMS: atom_id res chain seq x y z
N MET A 1 4.66 0.25 -0.84
CA MET A 1 4.92 -0.25 0.53
C MET A 1 4.30 -1.62 0.66
N TRP A 2 4.88 -2.47 1.48
CA TRP A 2 4.43 -3.85 1.66
C TRP A 2 3.77 -3.98 3.04
N SER A 3 2.80 -4.88 3.20
CA SER A 3 2.12 -5.10 4.49
C SER A 3 3.09 -5.44 5.63
N LEU A 4 4.28 -5.97 5.33
CA LEU A 4 5.33 -6.20 6.32
C LEU A 4 5.74 -4.94 7.08
N ALA A 5 5.69 -3.77 6.43
CA ALA A 5 6.05 -2.50 7.07
C ALA A 5 5.14 -2.17 8.26
N VAL A 6 3.88 -2.64 8.25
CA VAL A 6 2.94 -2.44 9.36
C VAL A 6 3.36 -3.26 10.59
N GLU A 7 3.83 -4.49 10.38
CA GLU A 7 4.33 -5.35 11.45
C GLU A 7 5.60 -4.78 12.08
N GLU A 8 6.53 -4.30 11.26
CA GLU A 8 7.77 -3.66 11.73
C GLU A 8 7.48 -2.38 12.54
N GLN A 9 6.52 -1.57 12.10
CA GLN A 9 6.04 -0.41 12.87
C GLN A 9 5.49 -0.82 14.24
N PHE A 10 4.70 -1.90 14.29
CA PHE A 10 4.18 -2.43 15.54
C PHE A 10 5.32 -2.87 16.46
N TYR A 11 6.27 -3.68 15.97
CA TYR A 11 7.37 -4.18 16.80
C TYR A 11 8.32 -3.08 17.28
N LEU A 12 8.48 -2.01 16.51
CA LEU A 12 9.28 -0.85 16.91
C LEU A 12 8.58 -0.02 17.99
N LEU A 13 7.27 0.20 17.87
CA LEU A 13 6.50 1.09 18.75
C LEU A 13 5.94 0.39 19.99
N TRP A 14 5.76 -0.93 19.95
CA TRP A 14 5.16 -1.70 21.03
C TRP A 14 5.99 -1.70 22.32
N PRO A 15 7.33 -1.88 22.31
CA PRO A 15 8.12 -1.82 23.54
C PRO A 15 8.13 -0.43 24.20
N PRO A 16 8.33 0.70 23.48
CA PRO A 16 8.17 2.03 24.06
C PRO A 16 6.77 2.28 24.61
N PHE A 17 5.73 1.79 23.93
CA PHE A 17 4.36 1.89 24.41
C PHE A 17 4.17 1.17 25.75
N LEU A 18 4.62 -0.09 25.87
CA LEU A 18 4.55 -0.82 27.13
C LEU A 18 5.39 -0.16 28.23
N TRP A 19 6.57 0.36 27.88
CA TRP A 19 7.42 1.10 28.82
C TRP A 19 6.72 2.35 29.36
N CYS A 20 6.10 3.15 28.48
CA CYS A 20 5.29 4.31 28.85
C CYS A 20 4.12 3.93 29.76
N LEU A 21 3.39 2.86 29.40
CA LEU A 21 2.28 2.34 30.19
C LEU A 21 2.71 2.00 31.63
N TYR A 22 3.84 1.31 31.78
CA TYR A 22 4.34 0.89 33.09
C TYR A 22 4.98 2.01 33.91
N ARG A 23 5.72 2.91 33.25
CA ARG A 23 6.52 3.94 33.94
C ARG A 23 5.77 5.26 34.13
N LEU A 24 5.07 5.74 33.10
CA LEU A 24 4.43 7.06 33.11
C LEU A 24 2.99 6.99 33.61
N LEU A 25 2.22 6.00 33.14
CA LEU A 25 0.81 5.82 33.54
C LEU A 25 0.64 5.04 34.84
N GLY A 26 1.75 4.64 35.47
CA GLY A 26 1.74 3.93 36.76
C GLY A 26 0.98 2.61 36.73
N VAL A 27 0.74 2.04 35.55
CA VAL A 27 0.09 0.75 35.40
C VAL A 27 1.03 -0.28 36.00
N ARG A 28 0.78 -0.63 37.27
CA ARG A 28 1.45 -1.75 37.92
C ARG A 28 1.33 -2.92 36.95
N GLN A 29 2.39 -3.72 36.79
CA GLN A 29 2.46 -4.86 35.85
C GLN A 29 1.41 -5.97 36.13
N LYS A 30 0.31 -5.66 36.81
CA LYS A 30 -0.94 -6.38 36.90
C LYS A 30 -1.57 -6.51 35.51
N THR A 31 -2.12 -7.68 35.25
CA THR A 31 -2.70 -8.06 33.95
C THR A 31 -3.91 -7.22 33.56
N LYS A 32 -4.84 -6.99 34.48
CA LYS A 32 -6.12 -6.29 34.21
C LYS A 32 -5.96 -4.88 33.60
N PRO A 33 -5.20 -3.94 34.20
CA PRO A 33 -5.07 -2.60 33.63
C PRO A 33 -4.35 -2.62 32.27
N VAL A 34 -3.36 -3.50 32.08
CA VAL A 34 -2.71 -3.68 30.77
C VAL A 34 -3.72 -4.13 29.72
N LEU A 35 -4.55 -5.12 30.03
CA LEU A 35 -5.59 -5.60 29.13
C LEU A 35 -6.64 -4.52 28.83
N LEU A 36 -7.01 -3.69 29.79
CA LEU A 36 -7.94 -2.57 29.55
C LEU A 36 -7.37 -1.57 28.55
N TRP A 37 -6.09 -1.18 28.71
CA TRP A 37 -5.43 -0.26 27.78
C TRP A 37 -5.23 -0.87 26.39
N VAL A 38 -4.74 -2.11 26.32
CA VAL A 38 -4.56 -2.82 25.04
C VAL A 38 -5.92 -3.05 24.36
N GLY A 39 -6.95 -3.44 25.12
CA GLY A 39 -8.32 -3.60 24.63
C GLY A 39 -8.91 -2.30 24.09
N GLY A 40 -8.71 -1.18 24.79
CA GLY A 40 -9.12 0.15 24.33
C GLY A 40 -8.46 0.54 23.01
N LEU A 41 -7.15 0.25 22.84
CA LEU A 41 -6.44 0.50 21.59
C LEU A 41 -6.94 -0.40 20.44
N ILE A 42 -7.24 -1.66 20.71
CA ILE A 42 -7.80 -2.58 19.71
C ILE A 42 -9.16 -2.06 19.24
N VAL A 43 -10.04 -1.67 20.17
CA VAL A 43 -11.37 -1.12 19.83
C VAL A 43 -11.22 0.17 19.03
N LEU A 44 -10.38 1.11 19.47
CA LEU A 44 -10.14 2.36 18.76
C LEU A 44 -9.58 2.13 17.35
N SER A 45 -8.63 1.21 17.21
CA SER A 45 -8.06 0.80 15.93
C SER A 45 -9.10 0.20 14.99
N PHE A 46 -9.95 -0.70 15.51
CA PHE A 46 -11.02 -1.33 14.74
C PHE A 46 -12.11 -0.33 14.33
N MET A 47 -12.46 0.62 15.21
CA MET A 47 -13.39 1.70 14.88
C MET A 47 -12.84 2.59 13.76
N GLY A 48 -11.55 2.95 13.83
CA GLY A 48 -10.88 3.68 12.76
C GLY A 48 -10.90 2.90 11.45
N TYR A 49 -10.59 1.61 11.49
CA TYR A 49 -10.67 0.73 10.34
C TYR A 49 -12.07 0.75 9.72
N ALA A 50 -13.11 0.50 10.53
CA ALA A 50 -14.50 0.44 10.06
C ALA A 50 -14.99 1.77 9.47
N PHE A 51 -14.54 2.91 10.00
CA PHE A 51 -14.98 4.23 9.55
C PHE A 51 -14.27 4.70 8.26
N PHE A 52 -12.97 4.46 8.14
CA PHE A 52 -12.15 5.02 7.05
C PHE A 52 -11.95 4.07 5.85
N GLN A 53 -12.34 2.80 5.95
CA GLN A 53 -12.06 1.81 4.91
C GLN A 53 -12.75 2.13 3.58
N GLU A 54 -13.98 2.65 3.60
CA GLU A 54 -14.74 2.96 2.38
C GLU A 54 -14.23 4.22 1.66
N THR A 55 -13.82 5.23 2.42
CA THR A 55 -13.39 6.54 1.87
C THR A 55 -11.89 6.58 1.59
N HIS A 56 -11.09 5.84 2.35
CA HIS A 56 -9.62 5.89 2.35
C HIS A 56 -8.97 4.50 2.44
N ALA A 57 -9.42 3.54 1.64
CA ALA A 57 -8.92 2.15 1.62
C ALA A 57 -7.39 2.00 1.61
N LYS A 58 -6.67 2.82 0.82
CA LYS A 58 -5.20 2.79 0.76
C LYS A 58 -4.56 3.15 2.10
N LEU A 59 -5.09 4.16 2.76
CA LEU A 59 -4.58 4.64 4.04
C LEU A 59 -4.80 3.58 5.13
N VAL A 60 -6.00 3.02 5.17
CA VAL A 60 -6.36 1.95 6.12
C VAL A 60 -5.56 0.67 5.90
N PHE A 61 -5.15 0.38 4.66
CA PHE A 61 -4.30 -0.77 4.35
C PHE A 61 -2.84 -0.57 4.77
N TYR A 62 -2.25 0.62 4.59
CA TYR A 62 -0.81 0.84 4.79
C TYR A 62 -0.41 1.45 6.14
N MET A 63 -1.36 1.96 6.92
CA MET A 63 -1.05 2.62 8.21
C MET A 63 -1.35 1.70 9.40
N MET A 64 -0.34 1.53 10.27
CA MET A 64 -0.44 0.71 11.48
C MET A 64 -1.63 1.04 12.39
N PRO A 65 -2.02 2.30 12.66
CA PRO A 65 -3.13 2.61 13.56
C PRO A 65 -4.46 1.92 13.20
N PHE A 66 -4.74 1.68 11.92
CA PHE A 66 -5.96 1.01 11.48
C PHE A 66 -5.84 -0.53 11.39
N ARG A 67 -4.62 -1.05 11.57
CA ARG A 67 -4.30 -2.49 11.56
C ARG A 67 -3.88 -3.01 12.92
N LEU A 68 -3.68 -2.11 13.89
CA LEU A 68 -3.24 -2.42 15.24
C LEU A 68 -4.18 -3.42 15.93
N TRP A 69 -5.48 -3.41 15.62
CA TRP A 69 -6.42 -4.39 16.18
C TRP A 69 -6.05 -5.84 15.84
N GLU A 70 -5.48 -6.10 14.66
CA GLU A 70 -5.10 -7.45 14.21
C GLU A 70 -3.96 -8.03 15.08
N LEU A 71 -2.85 -7.29 15.17
CA LEU A 71 -1.68 -7.67 15.98
C LEU A 71 -1.95 -7.52 17.50
N GLY A 72 -2.76 -6.53 17.86
CA GLY A 72 -3.17 -6.24 19.22
C GLY A 72 -3.97 -7.37 19.85
N ILE A 73 -4.87 -8.03 19.10
CA ILE A 73 -5.58 -9.23 19.57
C ILE A 73 -4.59 -10.32 20.00
N GLY A 74 -3.54 -10.56 19.21
CA GLY A 74 -2.48 -11.51 19.57
C GLY A 74 -1.78 -11.12 20.88
N ALA A 75 -1.41 -9.85 21.04
CA ALA A 75 -0.77 -9.34 22.24
C ALA A 75 -1.69 -9.41 23.48
N PHE A 76 -2.98 -9.13 23.31
CA PHE A 76 -4.00 -9.23 24.34
C PHE A 76 -4.15 -10.67 24.82
N LEU A 77 -4.30 -11.63 23.89
CA LEU A 77 -4.42 -13.05 24.19
C LEU A 77 -3.16 -13.58 24.88
N ALA A 78 -1.97 -13.21 24.39
CA ALA A 78 -0.71 -13.62 25.02
C ALA A 78 -0.64 -13.17 26.49
N ARG A 79 -0.99 -11.91 26.77
CA ARG A 79 -0.98 -11.38 28.15
C ARG A 79 -2.04 -12.03 29.04
N MET A 80 -3.24 -12.27 28.50
CA MET A 80 -4.32 -12.96 29.20
C MET A 80 -3.94 -14.40 29.57
N MET A 81 -3.30 -15.13 28.66
CA MET A 81 -2.88 -16.53 28.87
C MET A 81 -1.70 -16.67 29.85
N MET A 82 -0.88 -15.64 30.02
CA MET A 82 0.19 -15.63 31.04
C MET A 82 -0.34 -15.54 32.47
N ASP A 83 -1.51 -14.94 32.69
CA ASP A 83 -2.13 -14.84 34.01
C ASP A 83 -2.98 -16.08 34.29
N LYS A 84 -2.47 -16.95 35.17
CA LYS A 84 -3.13 -18.23 35.50
C LYS A 84 -4.58 -18.04 35.99
N ARG A 85 -4.86 -17.02 36.81
CA ARG A 85 -6.20 -16.81 37.37
C ARG A 85 -7.16 -16.36 36.28
N LEU A 86 -6.74 -15.40 35.46
CA LEU A 86 -7.58 -14.88 34.38
C LEU A 86 -7.79 -15.93 33.28
N SER A 87 -6.75 -16.70 32.95
CA SER A 87 -6.83 -17.82 32.02
C SER A 87 -7.81 -18.88 32.53
N GLN A 88 -7.79 -19.22 33.82
CA GLN A 88 -8.76 -20.15 34.42
C GLN A 88 -10.18 -19.59 34.40
N THR A 89 -10.39 -18.32 34.74
CA THR A 89 -11.72 -17.69 34.66
C THR A 89 -12.26 -17.61 33.23
N ALA A 90 -11.40 -17.28 32.26
CA ALA A 90 -11.77 -17.25 30.85
C ALA A 90 -12.14 -18.65 30.34
N MET A 91 -11.32 -19.67 30.65
CA MET A 91 -11.65 -21.06 30.33
C MET A 91 -12.92 -21.54 31.03
N ALA A 92 -13.14 -21.16 32.30
CA ALA A 92 -14.36 -21.49 33.04
C ALA A 92 -15.63 -20.87 32.43
N LEU A 93 -15.55 -19.72 31.74
CA LEU A 93 -16.66 -19.17 30.96
C LEU A 93 -16.98 -20.05 29.74
N PHE A 94 -15.96 -20.70 29.15
CA PHE A 94 -16.12 -21.66 28.05
C PHE A 94 -16.44 -23.08 28.54
N GLU A 95 -16.31 -23.39 29.84
CA GLU A 95 -16.71 -24.65 30.48
C GLU A 95 -18.20 -24.71 30.86
N LYS A 96 -18.92 -23.58 30.79
CA LYS A 96 -20.38 -23.51 30.99
C LYS A 96 -21.28 -23.59 29.73
N PRO A 97 -20.97 -24.30 28.62
CA PRO A 97 -21.99 -24.56 27.61
C PRO A 97 -22.96 -25.63 28.11
N LEU A 98 -24.19 -25.63 27.60
CA LEU A 98 -25.17 -26.73 27.80
C LEU A 98 -24.64 -28.11 27.35
N PHE A 99 -23.57 -28.13 26.56
CA PHE A 99 -22.84 -29.31 26.10
C PHE A 99 -21.43 -29.25 26.68
N GLY A 100 -21.01 -30.25 27.48
CA GLY A 100 -19.76 -30.22 28.25
C GLY A 100 -18.50 -29.81 27.46
N PHE A 101 -17.52 -29.26 28.17
CA PHE A 101 -16.27 -28.70 27.62
C PHE A 101 -15.53 -29.62 26.65
N ASP A 102 -15.64 -30.94 26.85
CA ASP A 102 -14.97 -31.96 26.03
C ASP A 102 -15.40 -31.97 24.55
N LEU A 103 -16.64 -31.55 24.25
CA LEU A 103 -17.15 -31.45 22.88
C LEU A 103 -17.03 -30.02 22.31
N PHE A 104 -17.06 -29.00 23.19
CA PHE A 104 -17.04 -27.60 22.79
C PHE A 104 -15.67 -27.14 22.27
N ALA A 105 -14.58 -27.54 22.95
CA ALA A 105 -13.22 -27.18 22.54
C ALA A 105 -12.83 -27.69 21.13
N PRO A 106 -13.03 -28.98 20.76
CA PRO A 106 -12.76 -29.44 19.40
C PRO A 106 -13.65 -28.76 18.37
N LEU A 107 -14.93 -28.50 18.69
CA LEU A 107 -15.86 -27.81 17.79
C LEU A 107 -15.41 -26.37 17.50
N MET A 108 -14.99 -25.63 18.53
CA MET A 108 -14.46 -24.27 18.36
C MET A 108 -13.17 -24.25 17.56
N PHE A 109 -12.27 -25.20 17.80
CA PHE A 109 -11.04 -25.30 17.03
C PHE A 109 -11.31 -25.63 15.56
N TRP A 110 -12.01 -26.73 15.27
CA TRP A 110 -12.27 -27.17 13.89
C TRP A 110 -13.21 -26.22 13.17
N GLY A 111 -14.19 -25.64 13.86
CA GLY A 111 -15.04 -24.57 13.34
C GLY A 111 -14.21 -23.36 12.95
N SER A 112 -13.32 -22.88 13.82
CA SER A 112 -12.44 -21.74 13.50
C SER A 112 -11.45 -22.05 12.38
N PHE A 113 -10.94 -23.28 12.33
CA PHE A 113 -10.07 -23.72 11.25
C PHE A 113 -10.81 -23.75 9.91
N LEU A 114 -12.05 -24.27 9.90
CA LEU A 114 -12.92 -24.24 8.73
C LEU A 114 -13.24 -22.81 8.31
N PHE A 115 -13.60 -21.92 9.24
CA PHE A 115 -13.83 -20.50 8.93
C PHE A 115 -12.58 -19.84 8.33
N LEU A 116 -11.39 -20.15 8.85
CA LEU A 116 -10.14 -19.66 8.28
C LEU A 116 -9.96 -20.18 6.84
N LEU A 117 -10.22 -21.46 6.57
CA LEU A 117 -10.13 -22.02 5.22
C LEU A 117 -11.16 -21.41 4.26
N VAL A 118 -12.42 -21.30 4.68
CA VAL A 118 -13.49 -20.66 3.90
C VAL A 118 -13.11 -19.22 3.60
N SER A 119 -12.53 -18.51 4.55
CA SER A 119 -12.11 -17.13 4.35
C SER A 119 -11.10 -16.97 3.20
N LEU A 120 -10.23 -17.96 2.96
CA LEU A 120 -9.25 -17.94 1.87
C LEU A 120 -9.90 -17.97 0.47
N PHE A 121 -11.05 -18.61 0.33
CA PHE A 121 -11.74 -18.76 -0.96
C PHE A 121 -12.84 -17.73 -1.18
N PHE A 122 -13.48 -17.25 -0.11
CA PHE A 122 -14.67 -16.39 -0.17
C PHE A 122 -14.40 -14.92 0.13
N LEU A 123 -13.31 -14.57 0.81
CA LEU A 123 -12.90 -13.18 0.99
C LEU A 123 -12.02 -12.75 -0.19
N GLY A 124 -12.63 -12.05 -1.15
CA GLY A 124 -11.96 -11.46 -2.31
C GLY A 124 -12.12 -9.94 -2.35
N THR A 125 -11.50 -9.30 -3.33
CA THR A 125 -11.59 -7.84 -3.52
C THR A 125 -13.00 -7.34 -3.88
N ALA A 126 -13.92 -8.25 -4.20
CA ALA A 126 -15.28 -7.95 -4.63
C ALA A 126 -16.34 -8.24 -3.54
N THR A 127 -15.95 -8.65 -2.33
CA THR A 127 -16.92 -9.04 -1.29
C THR A 127 -17.59 -7.79 -0.66
N PRO A 128 -18.91 -7.58 -0.82
CA PRO A 128 -19.63 -6.48 -0.17
C PRO A 128 -19.68 -6.69 1.35
N GLY A 129 -19.57 -5.62 2.15
CA GLY A 129 -19.55 -5.71 3.63
C GLY A 129 -18.13 -5.70 4.24
N PHE A 130 -17.17 -5.17 3.50
CA PHE A 130 -15.80 -4.90 3.96
C PHE A 130 -15.82 -3.66 4.88
N PRO A 131 -16.15 -3.85 6.18
CA PRO A 131 -15.09 -4.07 7.17
C PRO A 131 -15.35 -5.22 8.19
N THR A 132 -16.54 -5.81 8.29
CA THR A 132 -16.85 -6.78 9.36
C THR A 132 -16.43 -8.21 9.05
N LEU A 133 -16.56 -8.66 7.79
CA LEU A 133 -16.17 -10.01 7.38
C LEU A 133 -14.64 -10.21 7.34
N SER A 134 -13.87 -9.13 7.13
CA SER A 134 -12.41 -9.15 7.21
C SER A 134 -11.87 -9.41 8.63
N ALA A 135 -12.71 -9.32 9.66
CA ALA A 135 -12.32 -9.67 11.02
C ALA A 135 -12.35 -11.19 11.28
N VAL A 136 -13.05 -11.95 10.44
CA VAL A 136 -13.20 -13.40 10.60
C VAL A 136 -11.84 -14.11 10.66
N PRO A 137 -10.89 -13.91 9.72
CA PRO A 137 -9.59 -14.58 9.78
C PRO A 137 -8.82 -14.28 11.08
N VAL A 138 -8.89 -13.04 11.56
CA VAL A 138 -8.18 -12.58 12.76
C VAL A 138 -8.75 -13.22 14.01
N PHE A 139 -10.08 -13.20 14.17
CA PHE A 139 -10.73 -13.84 15.31
C PHE A 139 -10.62 -15.36 15.25
N SER A 140 -10.76 -15.98 14.07
CA SER A 140 -10.51 -17.41 13.88
C SER A 140 -9.09 -17.79 14.29
N ALA A 141 -8.08 -17.02 13.87
CA ALA A 141 -6.69 -17.23 14.30
C ALA A 141 -6.52 -17.08 15.82
N GLY A 142 -7.14 -16.06 16.43
CA GLY A 142 -7.12 -15.87 17.89
C GLY A 142 -7.75 -17.04 18.65
N ILE A 143 -8.89 -17.55 18.19
CA ILE A 143 -9.56 -18.72 18.77
C ILE A 143 -8.66 -19.96 18.64
N LEU A 144 -8.07 -20.20 17.46
CA LEU A 144 -7.11 -21.30 17.27
C LEU A 144 -5.93 -21.21 18.24
N LEU A 145 -5.39 -20.00 18.50
CA LEU A 145 -4.30 -19.81 19.47
C LEU A 145 -4.72 -20.13 20.91
N VAL A 146 -5.94 -19.78 21.31
CA VAL A 146 -6.44 -20.08 22.66
C VAL A 146 -6.62 -21.59 22.86
N PHE A 147 -7.24 -22.27 21.88
CA PHE A 147 -7.58 -23.70 21.98
C PHE A 147 -6.42 -24.65 21.64
N THR A 148 -5.27 -24.14 21.16
CA THR A 148 -4.02 -24.90 21.03
C THR A 148 -3.20 -25.00 22.32
N GLY A 149 -3.70 -24.42 23.42
CA GLY A 149 -3.12 -24.43 24.76
C GLY A 149 -3.12 -25.79 25.49
N LYS A 150 -3.11 -25.76 26.83
CA LYS A 150 -2.75 -26.91 27.70
C LYS A 150 -3.54 -28.21 27.45
N ASP A 151 -4.79 -28.12 27.00
CA ASP A 151 -5.67 -29.28 26.74
C ASP A 151 -5.73 -29.71 25.26
N ALA A 152 -4.98 -29.06 24.35
CA ALA A 152 -5.01 -29.35 22.91
C ALA A 152 -4.60 -30.78 22.52
N ARG A 153 -3.99 -31.54 23.44
CA ARG A 153 -3.71 -32.98 23.26
C ARG A 153 -4.96 -33.85 23.35
N LYS A 154 -5.94 -33.49 24.18
CA LYS A 154 -7.16 -34.28 24.38
C LYS A 154 -8.07 -34.25 23.15
N HIS A 155 -7.96 -33.22 22.33
CA HIS A 155 -8.90 -32.94 21.23
C HIS A 155 -8.29 -33.13 19.82
N GLY A 156 -7.12 -33.78 19.69
CA GLY A 156 -6.45 -34.05 18.40
C GLY A 156 -5.83 -32.83 17.71
N VAL A 157 -6.22 -31.62 18.11
CA VAL A 157 -5.76 -30.32 17.63
C VAL A 157 -4.23 -30.20 17.57
N LYS A 158 -3.56 -30.52 18.69
CA LYS A 158 -2.10 -30.44 18.76
C LYS A 158 -1.44 -31.41 17.80
N GLN A 159 -2.00 -32.61 17.59
CA GLN A 159 -1.41 -33.63 16.73
C GLN A 159 -1.33 -33.14 15.29
N VAL A 160 -2.41 -32.56 14.77
CA VAL A 160 -2.47 -32.00 13.41
C VAL A 160 -1.46 -30.87 13.24
N LEU A 161 -1.47 -29.85 14.11
CA LEU A 161 -0.55 -28.71 13.99
C LEU A 161 0.91 -29.04 14.32
N SER A 162 1.16 -30.11 15.08
CA SER A 162 2.52 -30.60 15.37
C SER A 162 3.09 -31.49 14.28
N PHE A 163 2.35 -31.73 13.19
CA PHE A 163 2.85 -32.51 12.07
C PHE A 163 4.15 -31.91 11.52
N SER A 164 5.18 -32.75 11.38
CA SER A 164 6.54 -32.30 11.13
C SER A 164 6.67 -31.44 9.88
N PHE A 165 5.87 -31.71 8.84
CA PHE A 165 5.81 -30.90 7.63
C PHE A 165 5.26 -29.50 7.89
N LEU A 166 4.13 -29.36 8.61
CA LEU A 166 3.53 -28.06 8.91
C LEU A 166 4.45 -27.22 9.79
N VAL A 167 5.13 -27.84 10.75
CA VAL A 167 6.13 -27.15 11.57
C VAL A 167 7.33 -26.69 10.73
N LYS A 168 7.80 -27.51 9.79
CA LYS A 168 8.89 -27.13 8.86
C LYS A 168 8.45 -25.99 7.93
N LEU A 169 7.23 -26.04 7.40
CA LEU A 169 6.67 -24.97 6.57
C LEU A 169 6.53 -23.67 7.37
N GLY A 170 6.02 -23.75 8.60
CA GLY A 170 5.90 -22.60 9.50
C GLY A 170 7.25 -21.99 9.88
N ARG A 171 8.34 -22.78 9.89
CA ARG A 171 9.70 -22.26 10.14
C ARG A 171 10.26 -21.45 8.98
N ILE A 172 9.83 -21.72 7.75
CA ILE A 172 10.27 -20.99 6.55
C ILE A 172 9.24 -19.97 6.07
N SER A 173 8.16 -19.76 6.82
CA SER A 173 7.03 -18.92 6.39
C SER A 173 7.44 -17.48 6.13
N TYR A 174 8.32 -16.91 6.98
CA TYR A 174 8.83 -15.56 6.82
C TYR A 174 9.64 -15.37 5.52
N PRO A 175 10.72 -16.15 5.26
CA PRO A 175 11.43 -16.01 3.99
C PRO A 175 10.56 -16.43 2.79
N LEU A 176 9.61 -17.35 2.93
CA LEU A 176 8.67 -17.70 1.87
C LEU A 176 7.77 -16.52 1.50
N TYR A 177 7.25 -15.85 2.51
CA TYR A 177 6.51 -14.61 2.36
C TYR A 177 7.36 -13.50 1.71
N LEU A 178 8.66 -13.44 1.98
CA LEU A 178 9.55 -12.49 1.31
C LEU A 178 9.76 -12.76 -0.17
N PHE A 179 10.03 -14.01 -0.54
CA PHE A 179 10.45 -14.31 -1.90
C PHE A 179 9.29 -14.61 -2.86
N HIS A 180 8.13 -15.08 -2.38
CA HIS A 180 7.03 -15.42 -3.28
C HIS A 180 6.60 -14.25 -4.18
N TRP A 181 6.53 -13.02 -3.63
CA TRP A 181 6.04 -11.86 -4.37
C TRP A 181 6.99 -11.40 -5.49
N PRO A 182 8.32 -11.22 -5.26
CA PRO A 182 9.28 -10.98 -6.34
C PRO A 182 9.18 -12.02 -7.46
N PHE A 183 9.12 -13.32 -7.12
CA PHE A 183 8.99 -14.37 -8.15
C PHE A 183 7.70 -14.22 -8.96
N ILE A 184 6.57 -13.92 -8.32
CA ILE A 184 5.30 -13.63 -9.00
C ILE A 184 5.45 -12.44 -9.95
N CYS A 185 6.05 -11.34 -9.49
CA CYS A 185 6.25 -10.14 -10.30
C CYS A 185 7.14 -10.42 -11.51
N PHE A 186 8.31 -11.04 -11.32
CA PHE A 186 9.23 -11.34 -12.40
C PHE A 186 8.62 -12.31 -13.41
N TYR A 187 7.91 -13.34 -12.95
CA TYR A 187 7.20 -14.25 -13.84
C TYR A 187 6.18 -13.50 -14.70
N LYS A 188 5.36 -12.63 -14.09
CA LYS A 188 4.37 -11.83 -14.82
C LYS A 188 4.98 -10.85 -15.82
N MET A 189 6.16 -10.31 -15.51
CA MET A 189 6.88 -9.42 -16.43
C MET A 189 7.39 -10.16 -17.67
N VAL A 190 7.77 -11.43 -17.54
CA VAL A 190 8.33 -12.23 -18.65
C VAL A 190 7.25 -12.95 -19.45
N GLN A 191 6.27 -13.57 -18.78
CA GLN A 191 5.26 -14.44 -19.39
C GLN A 191 3.88 -13.76 -19.57
N GLY A 192 3.72 -12.52 -19.10
CA GLY A 192 2.46 -11.79 -19.15
C GLY A 192 1.59 -11.95 -17.89
N ALA A 193 0.39 -11.36 -17.91
CA ALA A 193 -0.40 -11.15 -16.70
C ALA A 193 -0.97 -12.45 -16.06
N THR A 194 -1.13 -13.51 -16.85
CA THR A 194 -1.77 -14.76 -16.41
C THR A 194 -0.73 -15.77 -15.90
N ILE A 195 -1.03 -16.39 -14.76
CA ILE A 195 -0.21 -17.45 -14.18
C ILE A 195 -0.92 -18.78 -14.44
N SER A 196 -0.34 -19.63 -15.29
CA SER A 196 -0.81 -21.00 -15.47
C SER A 196 -0.57 -21.82 -14.21
N LEU A 197 -1.28 -22.93 -14.03
CA LEU A 197 -1.09 -23.83 -12.89
C LEU A 197 0.37 -24.31 -12.78
N VAL A 198 0.98 -24.63 -13.92
CA VAL A 198 2.40 -25.02 -14.02
C VAL A 198 3.30 -23.87 -13.60
N GLY A 199 3.04 -22.64 -14.10
CA GLY A 199 3.80 -21.45 -13.71
C GLY A 199 3.70 -21.16 -12.22
N GLY A 200 2.52 -21.30 -11.63
CA GLY A 200 2.30 -21.17 -10.18
C GLY A 200 3.08 -22.21 -9.38
N GLY A 201 3.09 -23.47 -9.83
CA GLY A 201 3.89 -24.54 -9.23
C GLY A 201 5.40 -24.26 -9.28
N VAL A 202 5.90 -23.77 -10.41
CA VAL A 202 7.31 -23.37 -10.58
C VAL A 202 7.66 -22.20 -9.65
N ILE A 203 6.82 -21.16 -9.59
CA ILE A 203 7.01 -20.01 -8.68
C ILE A 203 7.05 -20.47 -7.23
N PHE A 204 6.06 -21.27 -6.80
CA PHE A 204 5.97 -21.75 -5.43
C PHE A 204 7.15 -22.64 -5.06
N GLY A 205 7.56 -23.54 -5.97
CA GLY A 205 8.74 -24.40 -5.79
C GLY A 205 10.03 -23.58 -5.68
N ALA A 206 10.26 -22.65 -6.60
CA ALA A 206 11.44 -21.79 -6.62
C ALA A 206 11.51 -20.90 -5.37
N ALA A 207 10.40 -20.27 -4.98
CA ALA A 207 10.31 -19.48 -3.77
C ALA A 207 10.59 -20.34 -2.53
N THR A 208 9.97 -21.52 -2.42
CA THR A 208 10.18 -22.44 -1.29
C THR A 208 11.63 -22.91 -1.18
N LEU A 209 12.26 -23.27 -2.30
CA LEU A 209 13.66 -23.69 -2.31
C LEU A 209 14.59 -22.56 -1.86
N LEU A 210 14.40 -21.34 -2.39
CA LEU A 210 15.19 -20.19 -1.98
C LEU A 210 14.97 -19.87 -0.50
N SER A 211 13.72 -19.86 -0.04
CA SER A 211 13.38 -19.57 1.34
C SER A 211 13.92 -20.62 2.31
N TYR A 212 13.94 -21.88 1.92
CA TYR A 212 14.59 -22.94 2.69
C TYR A 212 16.11 -22.74 2.77
N GLY A 213 16.76 -22.41 1.65
CA GLY A 213 18.19 -22.09 1.61
C GLY A 213 18.54 -20.91 2.52
N VAL A 214 17.79 -19.81 2.43
CA VAL A 214 17.95 -18.63 3.30
C VAL A 214 17.72 -18.99 4.77
N TYR A 215 16.69 -19.78 5.06
CA TYR A 215 16.42 -20.24 6.43
C TYR A 215 17.58 -21.04 7.01
N VAL A 216 18.12 -22.01 6.27
CA VAL A 216 19.16 -22.92 6.76
C VAL A 216 20.52 -22.23 6.82
N TRP A 217 20.88 -21.43 5.82
CA TRP A 217 22.23 -20.87 5.67
C TRP A 217 22.40 -19.47 6.26
N VAL A 218 21.33 -18.68 6.37
CA VAL A 218 21.41 -17.29 6.85
C VAL A 218 20.66 -17.14 8.18
N GLU A 219 19.37 -17.46 8.21
CA GLU A 219 18.52 -17.18 9.38
C GLU A 219 18.88 -18.07 10.59
N SER A 220 18.97 -19.38 10.39
CA SER A 220 19.20 -20.34 11.47
C SER A 220 20.55 -20.15 12.18
N PRO A 221 21.68 -19.91 11.48
CA PRO A 221 22.95 -19.61 12.13
C PRO A 221 22.93 -18.32 12.95
N ILE A 222 22.37 -17.24 12.40
CA ILE A 222 22.27 -15.93 13.09
C ILE A 222 21.38 -16.05 14.31
N ARG A 223 20.23 -16.74 14.20
CA ARG A 223 19.29 -16.93 15.31
C ARG A 223 19.87 -17.78 16.45
N ARG A 224 20.66 -18.81 16.13
CA ARG A 224 21.23 -19.71 17.13
C ARG A 224 22.44 -19.12 17.85
N ARG A 225 23.18 -18.23 17.19
CA ARG A 225 24.38 -17.58 17.73
C ARG A 225 24.35 -16.08 17.43
N PRO A 226 23.45 -15.33 18.10
CA PRO A 226 23.41 -13.88 17.93
C PRO A 226 24.69 -13.28 18.49
N THR A 227 25.45 -12.62 17.64
CA THR A 227 26.64 -11.85 18.03
C THR A 227 26.42 -10.39 17.62
N GLY A 228 27.02 -9.45 18.36
CA GLY A 228 26.96 -8.03 18.01
C GLY A 228 27.51 -7.75 16.60
N LEU A 229 28.44 -8.59 16.11
CA LEU A 229 28.98 -8.52 14.77
C LEU A 229 27.89 -8.66 13.69
N TRP A 230 26.95 -9.59 13.86
CA TRP A 230 25.86 -9.78 12.89
C TRP A 230 24.96 -8.55 12.81
N VAL A 231 24.71 -7.86 13.93
CA VAL A 231 23.92 -6.62 13.94
C VAL A 231 24.61 -5.56 13.08
N TRP A 232 25.91 -5.32 13.33
CA TRP A 232 26.67 -4.34 12.55
C TRP A 232 26.84 -4.74 11.09
N ALA A 233 27.01 -6.02 10.79
CA ALA A 233 27.07 -6.52 9.42
C ALA A 233 25.75 -6.27 8.67
N LEU A 234 24.60 -6.57 9.30
CA LEU A 234 23.28 -6.32 8.72
C LEU A 234 23.01 -4.82 8.51
N VAL A 235 23.37 -3.98 9.49
CA VAL A 235 23.31 -2.51 9.34
C VAL A 235 24.20 -2.04 8.19
N GLY A 236 25.41 -2.57 8.09
CA GLY A 236 26.34 -2.25 7.00
C GLY A 236 25.79 -2.63 5.63
N ILE A 237 25.22 -3.83 5.49
CA ILE A 237 24.56 -4.29 4.26
C ILE A 237 23.37 -3.37 3.93
N PHE A 238 22.52 -3.05 4.91
CA PHE A 238 21.38 -2.17 4.71
C PHE A 238 21.81 -0.77 4.22
N MET A 239 22.82 -0.19 4.85
CA MET A 239 23.39 1.10 4.45
C MET A 239 24.03 1.04 3.07
N ALA A 240 24.73 -0.05 2.73
CA ALA A 240 25.33 -0.22 1.41
C ALA A 240 24.27 -0.33 0.30
N VAL A 241 23.20 -1.10 0.53
CA VAL A 241 22.07 -1.21 -0.41
C VAL A 241 21.35 0.13 -0.55
N GLY A 242 21.12 0.84 0.55
CA GLY A 242 20.53 2.17 0.54
C GLY A 242 21.39 3.19 -0.22
N ALA A 243 22.71 3.17 0.01
CA ALA A 243 23.67 4.02 -0.69
C ALA A 243 23.72 3.70 -2.18
N ALA A 244 23.77 2.42 -2.56
CA ALA A 244 23.72 2.00 -3.97
C ALA A 244 22.43 2.47 -4.65
N GLY A 245 21.28 2.30 -3.99
CA GLY A 245 19.99 2.80 -4.49
C GLY A 245 19.98 4.32 -4.65
N TRP A 246 20.55 5.06 -3.69
CA TRP A 246 20.67 6.52 -3.77
C TRP A 246 21.61 6.97 -4.91
N LEU A 247 22.73 6.27 -5.11
CA LEU A 247 23.65 6.54 -6.22
C LEU A 247 23.00 6.28 -7.58
N VAL A 248 22.21 5.21 -7.72
CA VAL A 248 21.41 4.95 -8.93
C VAL A 248 20.35 6.03 -9.13
N TYR A 249 19.67 6.45 -8.07
CA TYR A 249 18.69 7.55 -8.13
C TYR A 249 19.32 8.87 -8.60
N LYS A 250 20.54 9.17 -8.11
CA LYS A 250 21.35 10.32 -8.52
C LYS A 250 22.07 10.14 -9.86
N GLU A 251 21.88 9.03 -10.55
CA GLU A 251 22.54 8.69 -11.82
C GLU A 251 24.07 8.64 -11.75
N ALA A 252 24.64 8.58 -10.55
CA ALA A 252 26.08 8.41 -10.37
C ALA A 252 26.55 7.03 -10.85
N ILE A 253 25.64 6.04 -10.85
CA ILE A 253 25.86 4.69 -11.40
C ILE A 253 24.66 4.35 -12.30
N PRO A 254 24.87 3.82 -13.52
CA PRO A 254 23.78 3.47 -14.41
C PRO A 254 22.93 2.33 -13.84
N SER A 255 21.62 2.37 -14.09
CA SER A 255 20.73 1.24 -13.78
C SER A 255 21.15 0.02 -14.61
N TRP A 256 21.03 -1.19 -14.05
CA TRP A 256 21.36 -2.43 -14.77
C TRP A 256 20.54 -2.60 -16.06
N VAL A 257 19.34 -2.02 -16.11
CA VAL A 257 18.46 -1.99 -17.28
C VAL A 257 19.05 -1.07 -18.36
N SER A 258 19.51 0.12 -18.00
CA SER A 258 20.15 1.07 -18.92
C SER A 258 21.50 0.58 -19.46
N VAL A 259 22.21 -0.28 -18.73
CA VAL A 259 23.43 -0.93 -19.22
C VAL A 259 23.11 -1.98 -20.29
N LYS A 260 22.05 -2.78 -20.09
CA LYS A 260 21.69 -3.88 -21.03
C LYS A 260 20.84 -3.42 -22.22
N ILE A 261 20.03 -2.38 -22.06
CA ILE A 261 19.10 -1.89 -23.08
C ILE A 261 19.41 -0.41 -23.32
N PRO A 262 20.24 -0.07 -24.33
CA PRO A 262 20.65 1.32 -24.58
C PRO A 262 19.47 2.29 -24.79
N GLN A 263 18.34 1.79 -25.31
CA GLN A 263 17.10 2.55 -25.50
C GLN A 263 16.46 2.95 -24.16
N MET A 264 16.63 2.15 -23.11
CA MET A 264 16.09 2.47 -21.77
C MET A 264 16.78 3.66 -21.15
N LYS A 265 18.05 3.94 -21.50
CA LYS A 265 18.73 5.15 -21.06
C LYS A 265 18.06 6.42 -21.63
N ALA A 266 17.61 6.37 -22.88
CA ALA A 266 16.87 7.48 -23.49
C ALA A 266 15.48 7.66 -22.85
N ILE A 267 14.80 6.55 -22.54
CA ILE A 267 13.49 6.57 -21.86
C ILE A 267 13.64 7.07 -20.41
N GLU A 268 14.62 6.58 -19.64
CA GLU A 268 14.90 7.04 -18.27
C GLU A 268 15.25 8.52 -18.24
N GLY A 269 16.05 9.00 -19.19
CA GLY A 269 16.33 10.42 -19.37
C GLY A 269 15.06 11.23 -19.67
N ALA A 270 14.21 10.75 -20.58
CA ALA A 270 12.95 11.41 -20.91
C ALA A 270 11.93 11.40 -19.75
N MET A 271 11.90 10.35 -18.93
CA MET A 271 11.06 10.28 -17.73
C MET A 271 11.46 11.31 -16.66
N LYS A 272 12.73 11.70 -16.64
CA LYS A 272 13.27 12.72 -15.74
C LYS A 272 13.28 14.13 -16.34
N ASP A 273 13.00 14.26 -17.64
CA ASP A 273 12.84 15.52 -18.36
C ASP A 273 11.46 16.17 -18.09
N TRP A 274 11.03 16.18 -16.82
CA TRP A 274 9.82 16.86 -16.36
C TRP A 274 10.19 18.18 -15.68
N ASP A 275 10.64 19.15 -16.48
CA ASP A 275 10.96 20.50 -16.01
C ASP A 275 9.77 21.45 -16.28
N TYR A 276 8.67 21.26 -15.55
CA TYR A 276 7.50 22.13 -15.61
C TYR A 276 7.14 22.65 -14.20
N PRO A 277 6.92 23.98 -14.03
CA PRO A 277 7.09 25.04 -15.03
C PRO A 277 8.54 25.17 -15.49
N SER A 278 8.74 25.42 -16.80
CA SER A 278 10.08 25.48 -17.36
C SER A 278 10.88 26.67 -16.84
N LYS A 279 12.21 26.58 -16.90
CA LYS A 279 13.12 27.59 -16.33
C LYS A 279 12.83 29.04 -16.73
N ASN A 280 12.44 29.31 -17.98
CA ASN A 280 12.13 30.68 -18.43
C ASN A 280 10.62 30.99 -18.44
N ALA A 281 9.79 30.11 -17.88
CA ALA A 281 8.35 30.34 -17.80
C ALA A 281 8.05 31.45 -16.77
N LYS A 282 7.40 32.52 -17.23
CA LYS A 282 6.90 33.60 -16.38
C LYS A 282 5.47 33.30 -15.93
N LYS A 283 5.23 33.37 -14.62
CA LYS A 283 3.88 33.27 -14.04
C LYS A 283 3.04 34.48 -14.44
N ILE A 284 1.86 34.22 -14.97
CA ILE A 284 0.83 35.21 -15.30
C ILE A 284 -0.43 34.84 -14.50
N ASN A 285 -0.96 35.76 -13.72
CA ASN A 285 -2.19 35.53 -12.97
C ASN A 285 -3.39 36.13 -13.71
N TYR A 286 -4.44 35.32 -13.89
CA TYR A 286 -5.69 35.75 -14.50
C TYR A 286 -6.87 35.20 -13.72
N LEU A 287 -7.74 36.10 -13.20
CA LEU A 287 -8.93 35.76 -12.42
C LEU A 287 -8.65 34.76 -11.26
N GLY A 288 -7.49 34.93 -10.62
CA GLY A 288 -7.03 34.07 -9.52
C GLY A 288 -6.38 32.75 -9.92
N GLU A 289 -6.26 32.44 -11.22
CA GLU A 289 -5.55 31.27 -11.74
C GLU A 289 -4.16 31.64 -12.27
N THR A 290 -3.20 30.73 -12.13
CA THR A 290 -1.83 30.94 -12.63
C THR A 290 -1.63 30.21 -13.95
N PHE A 291 -1.20 30.95 -14.97
CA PHE A 291 -0.74 30.45 -16.26
C PHE A 291 0.77 30.67 -16.39
N TYR A 292 1.41 29.95 -17.30
CA TYR A 292 2.85 30.02 -17.53
C TYR A 292 3.14 30.50 -18.94
N GLN A 293 3.73 31.69 -19.05
CA GLN A 293 4.14 32.27 -20.32
C GLN A 293 5.61 31.97 -20.60
N ILE A 294 5.88 31.41 -21.77
CA ILE A 294 7.21 31.10 -22.28
C ILE A 294 7.47 32.01 -23.48
N GLY A 295 8.33 33.01 -23.27
CA GLY A 295 8.64 34.06 -24.25
C GLY A 295 8.31 35.47 -23.74
N LYS A 296 8.85 36.49 -24.44
CA LYS A 296 8.83 37.89 -23.99
C LYS A 296 7.69 38.75 -24.56
N LYS A 297 7.05 38.32 -25.65
CA LYS A 297 6.02 39.10 -26.35
C LYS A 297 4.62 38.72 -25.84
N MET A 298 3.58 39.38 -26.35
CA MET A 298 2.21 38.91 -26.12
C MET A 298 2.06 37.49 -26.68
N PRO A 299 1.47 36.55 -25.92
CA PRO A 299 1.30 35.18 -26.36
C PRO A 299 0.36 35.12 -27.56
N THR A 300 0.75 34.37 -28.58
CA THR A 300 -0.09 34.11 -29.76
C THR A 300 -0.57 32.68 -29.81
N ILE A 301 0.07 31.79 -29.04
CA ILE A 301 -0.28 30.37 -28.91
C ILE A 301 -0.61 30.09 -27.44
N MET A 302 -1.70 29.36 -27.20
CA MET A 302 -2.05 28.87 -25.87
C MET A 302 -2.21 27.35 -25.87
N VAL A 303 -1.44 26.66 -25.01
CA VAL A 303 -1.56 25.23 -24.76
C VAL A 303 -2.45 25.04 -23.54
N VAL A 304 -3.56 24.34 -23.73
CA VAL A 304 -4.56 24.04 -22.68
C VAL A 304 -4.63 22.54 -22.51
N GLY A 305 -4.51 22.06 -21.26
CA GLY A 305 -4.43 20.63 -21.06
C GLY A 305 -4.47 20.14 -19.63
N ASP A 306 -4.27 18.83 -19.49
CA ASP A 306 -4.01 18.22 -18.19
C ASP A 306 -2.50 18.19 -17.86
N SER A 307 -2.12 17.42 -16.84
CA SER A 307 -0.72 17.21 -16.50
C SER A 307 0.08 16.63 -17.67
N THR A 308 -0.51 15.89 -18.61
CA THR A 308 0.24 15.38 -19.77
C THR A 308 0.63 16.47 -20.75
N ALA A 309 -0.05 17.62 -20.78
CA ALA A 309 0.37 18.75 -21.60
C ALA A 309 1.64 19.43 -21.09
N GLU A 310 1.96 19.26 -19.80
CA GLU A 310 3.13 19.86 -19.14
C GLU A 310 4.45 19.32 -19.70
N GLN A 311 4.45 18.09 -20.23
CA GLN A 311 5.61 17.47 -20.86
C GLN A 311 6.17 18.29 -22.04
N TYR A 312 5.33 19.14 -22.67
CA TYR A 312 5.78 19.99 -23.77
C TYR A 312 6.53 21.25 -23.31
N GLY A 313 6.41 21.63 -22.03
CA GLY A 313 6.98 22.86 -21.47
C GLY A 313 8.48 23.02 -21.73
N PRO A 314 9.34 22.06 -21.33
CA PRO A 314 10.79 22.15 -21.55
C PRO A 314 11.17 22.31 -23.03
N ARG A 315 10.50 21.56 -23.92
CA ARG A 315 10.74 21.63 -25.37
C ARG A 315 10.29 22.98 -25.95
N ILE A 316 9.14 23.48 -25.53
CA ILE A 316 8.63 24.80 -25.95
C ILE A 316 9.61 25.89 -25.49
N ASP A 317 10.07 25.84 -24.24
CA ASP A 317 11.06 26.80 -23.71
C ASP A 317 12.36 26.79 -24.48
N ARG A 318 12.87 25.60 -24.80
CA ARG A 318 14.05 25.44 -25.65
C ARG A 318 13.81 26.06 -27.03
N LEU A 319 12.70 25.74 -27.70
CA LEU A 319 12.42 26.30 -29.03
C LEU A 319 12.29 27.83 -28.99
N VAL A 320 11.59 28.37 -27.98
CA VAL A 320 11.38 29.81 -27.82
C VAL A 320 12.67 30.57 -27.50
N SER A 321 13.58 29.93 -26.76
CA SER A 321 14.87 30.52 -26.36
C SER A 321 15.93 30.46 -27.46
N PHE A 322 15.95 29.40 -28.27
CA PHE A 322 17.00 29.16 -29.27
C PHE A 322 16.74 29.82 -30.63
N ALA A 323 15.48 30.09 -31.01
CA ALA A 323 15.14 30.59 -32.34
C ALA A 323 14.52 32.00 -32.29
N PRO A 324 15.26 33.06 -32.69
CA PRO A 324 14.70 34.41 -32.79
C PRO A 324 13.50 34.43 -33.75
N GLY A 325 12.34 34.88 -33.27
CA GLY A 325 11.10 34.97 -34.07
C GLY A 325 10.05 33.91 -33.74
N THR A 326 10.36 32.94 -32.88
CA THR A 326 9.35 32.00 -32.39
C THR A 326 8.23 32.69 -31.61
N PRO A 327 6.97 32.27 -31.78
CA PRO A 327 5.85 32.88 -31.08
C PRO A 327 5.94 32.66 -29.57
N THR A 328 5.44 33.61 -28.78
CA THR A 328 5.31 33.43 -27.34
C THR A 328 4.14 32.47 -27.06
N VAL A 329 4.41 31.48 -26.21
CA VAL A 329 3.46 30.42 -25.87
C VAL A 329 3.02 30.59 -24.43
N MET A 330 1.75 30.34 -24.15
CA MET A 330 1.24 30.28 -22.79
C MET A 330 0.65 28.92 -22.50
N MET A 331 0.90 28.40 -21.31
CA MET A 331 0.42 27.11 -20.87
C MET A 331 -0.54 27.30 -19.70
N ALA A 332 -1.72 26.69 -19.82
CA ALA A 332 -2.71 26.61 -18.76
C ALA A 332 -3.10 25.13 -18.58
N THR A 333 -2.61 24.53 -17.50
CA THR A 333 -2.76 23.11 -17.23
C THR A 333 -3.47 22.85 -15.90
N TRP A 334 -4.24 21.77 -15.84
CA TRP A 334 -4.86 21.28 -14.61
C TRP A 334 -4.68 19.77 -14.49
N GLY A 335 -4.06 19.28 -13.40
CA GLY A 335 -3.78 17.85 -13.22
C GLY A 335 -5.02 16.96 -13.38
N GLY A 336 -5.02 16.10 -14.40
CA GLY A 336 -6.15 15.23 -14.76
C GLY A 336 -7.43 15.98 -15.15
N GLY A 337 -7.32 17.21 -15.65
CA GLY A 337 -8.45 18.04 -16.03
C GLY A 337 -8.80 17.94 -17.52
N PHE A 338 -10.09 17.82 -17.83
CA PHE A 338 -10.54 17.77 -19.23
C PHE A 338 -10.51 19.16 -19.86
N PRO A 339 -9.72 19.44 -20.92
CA PRO A 339 -9.42 20.80 -21.37
C PRO A 339 -10.53 21.44 -22.22
N LEU A 340 -11.77 21.42 -21.73
CA LEU A 340 -12.92 22.09 -22.32
C LEU A 340 -13.75 22.82 -21.25
N PRO A 341 -14.34 23.97 -21.58
CA PRO A 341 -15.20 24.70 -20.66
C PRO A 341 -16.44 23.88 -20.32
N GLY A 342 -16.84 23.88 -19.04
CA GLY A 342 -18.03 23.17 -18.56
C GLY A 342 -17.88 21.66 -18.37
N VAL A 343 -16.75 21.05 -18.76
CA VAL A 343 -16.37 19.67 -18.43
C VAL A 343 -15.44 19.68 -17.22
N GLY A 344 -15.68 18.79 -16.25
CA GLY A 344 -14.71 18.56 -15.19
C GLY A 344 -15.25 17.76 -14.02
N ARG A 345 -14.35 17.24 -13.19
CA ARG A 345 -14.71 16.42 -12.02
C ARG A 345 -15.44 17.24 -10.95
N ASP A 346 -15.06 18.50 -10.79
CA ASP A 346 -15.64 19.40 -9.80
C ASP A 346 -15.93 20.81 -10.35
N LYS A 347 -16.47 21.68 -9.50
CA LYS A 347 -16.79 23.08 -9.88
C LYS A 347 -15.53 23.92 -10.14
N ARG A 348 -14.40 23.62 -9.49
CA ARG A 348 -13.15 24.39 -9.65
C ARG A 348 -12.51 24.09 -10.99
N GLU A 349 -12.42 22.82 -11.37
CA GLU A 349 -11.89 22.39 -12.68
C GLU A 349 -12.71 23.01 -13.83
N ARG A 350 -14.04 22.95 -13.75
CA ARG A 350 -14.92 23.58 -14.75
C ARG A 350 -14.73 25.09 -14.83
N ALA A 351 -14.60 25.74 -13.68
CA ALA A 351 -14.36 27.19 -13.61
C ALA A 351 -12.98 27.56 -14.16
N PHE A 352 -11.95 26.74 -13.90
CA PHE A 352 -10.60 26.94 -14.43
C PHE A 352 -10.61 26.95 -15.95
N PHE A 353 -11.14 25.91 -16.61
CA PHE A 353 -11.19 25.91 -18.07
C PHE A 353 -12.13 26.98 -18.63
N GLY A 354 -13.21 27.34 -17.93
CA GLY A 354 -13.99 28.54 -18.29
C GLY A 354 -13.13 29.80 -18.37
N LYS A 355 -12.36 30.10 -17.30
CA LYS A 355 -11.45 31.25 -17.26
C LYS A 355 -10.34 31.17 -18.32
N VAL A 356 -9.86 29.98 -18.64
CA VAL A 356 -8.86 29.79 -19.72
C VAL A 356 -9.43 30.21 -21.07
N PHE A 357 -10.65 29.79 -21.41
CA PHE A 357 -11.28 30.17 -22.66
C PHE A 357 -11.68 31.66 -22.68
N ASP A 358 -12.12 32.23 -21.55
CA ASP A 358 -12.33 33.67 -21.42
C ASP A 358 -11.04 34.47 -21.71
N PHE A 359 -9.89 33.96 -21.22
CA PHE A 359 -8.58 34.55 -21.51
C PHE A 359 -8.24 34.51 -23.00
N ILE A 360 -8.48 33.36 -23.66
CA ILE A 360 -8.21 33.13 -25.08
C ILE A 360 -8.98 34.15 -25.93
N GLU A 361 -10.28 34.32 -25.66
CA GLU A 361 -11.14 35.26 -26.37
C GLU A 361 -10.72 36.71 -26.12
N LYS A 362 -10.52 37.09 -24.85
CA LYS A 362 -10.16 38.47 -24.47
C LYS A 362 -8.85 38.94 -25.09
N ASN A 363 -7.85 38.06 -25.15
CA ASN A 363 -6.52 38.39 -25.65
C ASN A 363 -6.34 38.08 -27.15
N LYS A 364 -7.40 37.62 -27.83
CA LYS A 364 -7.40 37.26 -29.25
C LYS A 364 -6.23 36.32 -29.60
N ILE A 365 -6.04 35.29 -28.79
CA ILE A 365 -5.02 34.26 -29.02
C ILE A 365 -5.28 33.60 -30.39
N LYS A 366 -4.25 33.50 -31.23
CA LYS A 366 -4.39 33.04 -32.63
C LYS A 366 -4.47 31.53 -32.76
N THR A 367 -3.80 30.79 -31.87
CA THR A 367 -3.72 29.34 -31.94
C THR A 367 -3.92 28.74 -30.56
N VAL A 368 -4.86 27.79 -30.45
CA VAL A 368 -5.11 27.03 -29.23
C VAL A 368 -4.76 25.58 -29.49
N VAL A 369 -3.88 25.02 -28.65
CA VAL A 369 -3.48 23.62 -28.70
C VAL A 369 -4.10 22.92 -27.51
N LEU A 370 -5.01 21.98 -27.77
CA LEU A 370 -5.60 21.14 -26.73
C LEU A 370 -4.79 19.85 -26.60
N SER A 371 -4.28 19.58 -25.41
CA SER A 371 -3.53 18.35 -25.12
C SER A 371 -4.04 17.71 -23.84
N ALA A 372 -4.40 16.44 -23.93
CA ALA A 372 -4.89 15.66 -22.81
C ALA A 372 -4.58 14.19 -23.03
N GLN A 373 -4.68 13.40 -21.97
CA GLN A 373 -4.73 11.94 -22.08
C GLN A 373 -6.08 11.49 -22.64
N TRP A 374 -6.38 11.83 -23.90
CA TRP A 374 -7.69 11.65 -24.54
C TRP A 374 -8.26 10.25 -24.37
N LEU A 375 -7.42 9.22 -24.53
CA LEU A 375 -7.84 7.83 -24.38
C LEU A 375 -8.36 7.53 -22.97
N GLY A 376 -7.73 8.09 -21.92
CA GLY A 376 -8.18 7.88 -20.53
C GLY A 376 -9.55 8.49 -20.24
N TYR A 377 -9.83 9.65 -20.85
CA TYR A 377 -11.13 10.31 -20.72
C TYR A 377 -12.23 9.65 -21.56
N LEU A 378 -11.88 9.09 -22.73
CA LEU A 378 -12.84 8.48 -23.66
C LEU A 378 -13.10 7.00 -23.37
N SER A 379 -12.21 6.30 -22.66
CA SER A 379 -12.34 4.87 -22.39
C SER A 379 -13.15 4.53 -21.13
N GLY A 380 -13.92 5.47 -20.56
CA GLY A 380 -14.72 5.27 -19.34
C GLY A 380 -13.93 5.21 -18.02
N ASN A 381 -12.61 5.19 -18.08
CA ASN A 381 -11.74 5.06 -16.89
C ASN A 381 -11.68 6.32 -16.01
N CYS A 382 -12.25 7.45 -16.47
CA CYS A 382 -12.28 8.68 -15.70
C CYS A 382 -13.67 9.30 -15.65
N GLN A 383 -14.26 9.36 -14.46
CA GLN A 383 -15.56 9.97 -14.21
C GLN A 383 -15.50 11.50 -14.40
N HIS A 384 -15.90 11.99 -15.58
CA HIS A 384 -15.99 13.42 -15.85
C HIS A 384 -17.46 13.84 -15.96
N PHE A 385 -17.83 14.88 -15.21
CA PHE A 385 -19.19 15.41 -15.19
C PHE A 385 -19.29 16.64 -16.10
N TYR A 386 -20.16 16.57 -17.11
CA TYR A 386 -20.54 17.73 -17.92
C TYR A 386 -21.84 18.35 -17.40
N LYS A 387 -22.01 19.66 -17.57
CA LYS A 387 -23.29 20.33 -17.35
C LYS A 387 -23.69 21.14 -18.59
N LYS A 388 -24.66 20.66 -19.38
CA LYS A 388 -25.53 21.53 -20.18
C LYS A 388 -26.84 20.83 -20.57
N ALA A 389 -27.96 21.54 -20.36
CA ALA A 389 -29.26 21.29 -20.98
C ALA A 389 -29.94 19.90 -20.77
N GLY A 390 -30.06 19.43 -19.53
CA GLY A 390 -31.20 18.57 -19.17
C GLY A 390 -31.15 17.08 -19.51
N PHE A 391 -30.03 16.51 -19.98
CA PHE A 391 -29.88 15.05 -20.04
C PHE A 391 -28.53 14.59 -19.44
N LEU A 392 -28.63 13.74 -18.43
CA LEU A 392 -27.53 13.08 -17.71
C LEU A 392 -27.23 11.75 -18.41
N LYS A 393 -25.99 11.52 -18.82
CA LYS A 393 -25.53 10.14 -19.04
C LYS A 393 -24.09 10.00 -18.58
N ALA A 394 -23.93 9.30 -17.46
CA ALA A 394 -22.70 8.57 -17.20
C ALA A 394 -22.69 7.39 -18.19
N VAL A 395 -21.63 7.25 -18.98
CA VAL A 395 -21.33 5.95 -19.58
C VAL A 395 -20.37 5.30 -18.60
N TYR A 396 -20.86 4.22 -17.98
CA TYR A 396 -20.12 3.36 -17.07
C TYR A 396 -18.90 2.73 -17.74
#